data_AF-A0AAD9GVK7-F1
#
_entry.id   AF-A0AAD9GVK7-F1
#
_cell.length_a   1.000
_cell.length_b   1.000
_cell.length_c   1.000
_cell.angle_alpha   90.00
_cell.angle_beta   90.00
_cell.angle_gamma   90.00
#
_symmetry.space_group_name_H-M   'P 1'
#
loop_
_entity.id
_entity.type
_entity.pdbx_description
1 polymer ?
#
loop_
_entity_poly.entity_id
_entity_poly.type
_entity_poly.pdbx_seq_one_letter_code
_entity_poly.pdbx_strand_id
1 'polypeptide(L)'
;MYRDIATIVADKCVNPTSNRPYPYTVIERVMKEIHYAVIPNRSAKQQALELIKKLPEHIPLARAKMKIQVTTPASGAQVIKTGLLKEGAEIVEQTGSDTVRLVVLITPGSYRIINSLVQEHTAGQGSLEVIDLKSHQEGEHTIDDEISQKTERLGLTSTPAPAPATSTAVPAASAASGEPKKTRPCSTCGGDFSADMSKYREHFRSEWHRYNLKRKSKKQPVISEEDFNELDTEDVEAFLSSMS
;
A
#
# COMPACT_ATOMS: atom_id res chain seq x y z
N MET A 1 -18.94 -1.18 -7.78
CA MET A 1 -18.73 -0.06 -8.72
C MET A 1 -17.94 1.11 -8.13
N TYR A 2 -18.40 1.80 -7.06
CA TYR A 2 -17.61 2.86 -6.40
C TYR A 2 -16.21 2.39 -5.98
N ARG A 3 -16.16 1.23 -5.29
CA ARG A 3 -14.91 0.59 -4.88
C ARG A 3 -14.00 0.30 -6.07
N ASP A 4 -14.55 -0.19 -7.19
CA ASP A 4 -13.76 -0.54 -8.38
C ASP A 4 -13.16 0.71 -9.03
N ILE A 5 -13.95 1.79 -9.13
CA ILE A 5 -13.48 3.08 -9.65
C ILE A 5 -12.37 3.63 -8.75
N ALA A 6 -12.59 3.67 -7.43
CA ALA A 6 -11.60 4.16 -6.47
C ALA A 6 -10.31 3.32 -6.49
N THR A 7 -10.42 2.00 -6.62
CA THR A 7 -9.27 1.09 -6.73
C THR A 7 -8.47 1.36 -8.01
N ILE A 8 -9.14 1.56 -9.14
CA ILE A 8 -8.46 1.89 -10.41
C ILE A 8 -7.72 3.23 -10.33
N VAL A 9 -8.27 4.22 -9.62
CA VAL A 9 -7.63 5.52 -9.44
C VAL A 9 -6.43 5.38 -8.50
N ALA A 10 -6.58 4.69 -7.37
CA ALA A 10 -5.48 4.41 -6.43
C ALA A 10 -4.29 3.75 -7.13
N ASP A 11 -4.58 2.81 -8.02
CA ASP A 11 -3.58 2.04 -8.75
C ASP A 11 -2.82 2.84 -9.84
N LYS A 12 -3.39 3.96 -10.30
CA LYS A 12 -2.88 4.75 -11.44
C LYS A 12 -2.43 6.14 -11.08
N CYS A 13 -2.70 6.58 -9.87
CA CYS A 13 -2.47 7.95 -9.43
C CYS A 13 -1.73 7.99 -8.11
N VAL A 14 -0.90 9.01 -7.96
CA VAL A 14 -0.05 9.25 -6.80
C VAL A 14 -0.18 10.69 -6.35
N ASN A 15 0.20 10.96 -5.10
CA ASN A 15 0.44 12.31 -4.65
C ASN A 15 1.72 12.84 -5.33
N PRO A 16 1.68 13.99 -6.04
CA PRO A 16 2.84 14.52 -6.75
C PRO A 16 4.00 14.92 -5.82
N THR A 17 3.72 15.22 -4.54
CA THR A 17 4.74 15.63 -3.57
C THR A 17 5.46 14.43 -2.97
N SER A 18 4.73 13.36 -2.61
CA SER A 18 5.32 12.19 -1.96
C SER A 18 5.60 11.02 -2.90
N ASN A 19 5.12 11.07 -4.15
CA ASN A 19 5.14 9.96 -5.12
C ASN A 19 4.56 8.64 -4.55
N ARG A 20 3.64 8.74 -3.60
CA ARG A 20 2.93 7.60 -3.00
C ARG A 20 1.49 7.52 -3.48
N PRO A 21 0.96 6.32 -3.77
CA PRO A 21 -0.44 6.13 -4.11
C PRO A 21 -1.34 6.40 -2.90
N TYR A 22 -2.53 6.94 -3.15
CA TYR A 22 -3.54 7.07 -2.10
C TYR A 22 -4.24 5.72 -1.87
N PRO A 23 -4.59 5.38 -0.62
CA PRO A 23 -5.47 4.24 -0.36
C PRO A 23 -6.82 4.43 -1.06
N TYR A 24 -7.39 3.35 -1.60
CA TYR A 24 -8.69 3.42 -2.27
C TYR A 24 -9.80 3.98 -1.35
N THR A 25 -9.69 3.77 -0.03
CA THR A 25 -10.65 4.28 0.97
C THR A 25 -10.66 5.80 1.06
N VAL A 26 -9.51 6.45 0.88
CA VAL A 26 -9.39 7.92 0.85
C VAL A 26 -10.05 8.45 -0.42
N ILE A 27 -9.77 7.83 -1.56
CA ILE A 27 -10.38 8.20 -2.84
C ILE A 27 -11.90 8.00 -2.80
N GLU A 28 -12.38 6.91 -2.21
CA GLU A 28 -13.80 6.64 -2.04
C GLU A 28 -14.49 7.69 -1.16
N ARG A 29 -13.82 8.15 -0.09
CA ARG A 29 -14.33 9.23 0.77
C ARG A 29 -14.45 10.53 -0.02
N VAL A 30 -13.40 10.92 -0.74
CA VAL A 30 -13.40 12.13 -1.58
C VAL A 30 -14.49 12.05 -2.65
N MET A 31 -14.70 10.89 -3.28
CA MET A 31 -15.79 10.67 -4.23
C MET A 31 -17.18 10.93 -3.63
N LYS A 32 -17.38 10.60 -2.34
CA LYS A 32 -18.63 10.85 -1.62
C LYS A 32 -18.79 12.33 -1.27
N GLU A 33 -17.72 12.99 -0.85
CA GLU A 33 -17.69 14.43 -0.52
C GLU A 33 -18.00 15.31 -1.74
N ILE A 34 -17.46 14.95 -2.92
CA ILE A 34 -17.75 15.66 -4.17
C ILE A 34 -19.09 15.23 -4.81
N HIS A 35 -19.87 14.38 -4.12
CA HIS A 35 -21.12 13.80 -4.61
C HIS A 35 -21.00 13.22 -6.04
N TYR A 36 -19.91 12.50 -6.32
CA TYR A 36 -19.68 11.90 -7.64
C TYR A 36 -20.76 10.86 -7.94
N ALA A 37 -21.60 11.10 -8.94
CA ALA A 37 -22.64 10.17 -9.38
C ALA A 37 -22.07 9.09 -10.31
N VAL A 38 -22.12 7.82 -9.87
CA VAL A 38 -21.66 6.68 -10.66
C VAL A 38 -22.73 6.24 -11.66
N ILE A 39 -22.34 6.02 -12.91
CA ILE A 39 -23.25 5.65 -14.01
C ILE A 39 -23.16 4.14 -14.26
N PRO A 40 -24.20 3.33 -13.93
CA PRO A 40 -24.12 1.87 -14.04
C PRO A 40 -23.79 1.34 -15.45
N ASN A 41 -24.26 2.05 -16.49
CA ASN A 41 -24.09 1.64 -17.89
C ASN A 41 -22.70 1.91 -18.47
N ARG A 42 -21.78 2.53 -17.72
CA ARG A 42 -20.41 2.81 -18.17
C ARG A 42 -19.42 1.95 -17.42
N SER A 43 -18.36 1.51 -18.09
CA SER A 43 -17.31 0.74 -17.42
C SER A 43 -16.63 1.54 -16.30
N ALA A 44 -16.19 0.84 -15.24
CA ALA A 44 -15.44 1.46 -14.13
C ALA A 44 -14.16 2.15 -14.61
N LYS A 45 -13.53 1.62 -15.67
CA LYS A 45 -12.31 2.19 -16.27
C LYS A 45 -12.56 3.55 -16.93
N GLN A 46 -13.65 3.69 -17.68
CA GLN A 46 -14.02 4.98 -18.29
C GLN A 46 -14.32 6.01 -17.21
N GLN A 47 -15.13 5.63 -16.21
CA GLN A 47 -15.48 6.52 -15.09
C GLN A 47 -14.25 6.92 -14.27
N ALA A 48 -13.31 6.01 -14.03
CA ALA A 48 -12.05 6.34 -13.36
C ALA A 48 -11.24 7.37 -14.14
N LEU A 49 -11.16 7.29 -15.48
CA LEU A 49 -10.46 8.28 -16.30
C LEU A 49 -11.13 9.66 -16.27
N GLU A 50 -12.46 9.71 -16.17
CA GLU A 50 -13.21 10.96 -15.98
C GLU A 50 -12.96 11.53 -14.58
N LEU A 51 -12.94 10.66 -13.56
CA LEU A 51 -12.71 11.04 -12.17
C LEU A 51 -11.30 11.58 -11.93
N ILE A 52 -10.27 10.99 -12.54
CA ILE A 52 -8.86 11.44 -12.45
C ILE A 52 -8.70 12.91 -12.89
N LYS A 53 -9.55 13.39 -13.80
CA LYS A 53 -9.51 14.79 -14.26
C LYS A 53 -10.16 15.76 -13.26
N LYS A 54 -11.12 15.28 -12.45
CA LYS A 54 -11.89 16.10 -11.50
C LYS A 54 -11.29 16.12 -10.09
N LEU A 55 -10.68 15.01 -9.66
CA LEU A 55 -10.08 14.90 -8.33
C LEU A 55 -8.98 15.93 -7.99
N PRO A 56 -8.16 16.40 -8.94
CA PRO A 56 -7.13 17.41 -8.66
C PRO A 56 -7.65 18.73 -8.10
N GLU A 57 -8.94 19.03 -8.27
CA GLU A 57 -9.58 20.23 -7.70
C GLU A 57 -9.77 20.14 -6.17
N HIS A 58 -9.76 18.93 -5.61
CA HIS A 58 -10.04 18.67 -4.19
C HIS A 58 -8.86 18.06 -3.44
N ILE A 59 -8.02 17.27 -4.11
CA ILE A 59 -6.83 16.65 -3.53
C ILE A 59 -5.64 16.71 -4.49
N PRO A 60 -4.39 16.86 -4.00
CA PRO A 60 -3.21 16.82 -4.86
C PRO A 60 -3.02 15.40 -5.41
N LEU A 61 -3.45 15.20 -6.65
CA LEU A 61 -3.43 13.93 -7.35
C LEU A 61 -2.84 14.12 -8.75
N ALA A 62 -1.81 13.34 -9.07
CA ALA A 62 -1.24 13.25 -10.41
C ALA A 62 -1.29 11.81 -10.90
N ARG A 63 -1.31 11.62 -12.23
CA ARG A 63 -1.18 10.29 -12.80
C ARG A 63 0.26 9.80 -12.60
N ALA A 64 0.42 8.55 -12.19
CA ALA A 64 1.73 7.95 -11.99
C ALA A 64 2.55 8.04 -13.28
N LYS A 65 3.82 8.43 -13.15
CA LYS A 65 4.78 8.40 -14.25
C LYS A 65 5.11 6.94 -14.59
N MET A 66 5.52 6.70 -15.83
CA MET A 66 6.04 5.43 -16.31
C MET A 66 7.53 5.57 -16.62
N LYS A 67 8.30 4.53 -16.33
CA LYS A 67 9.71 4.45 -16.65
C LYS A 67 9.85 3.83 -18.03
N ILE A 68 10.37 4.62 -18.96
CA ILE A 68 10.64 4.20 -20.33
C ILE A 68 12.13 4.29 -20.62
N GLN A 69 12.55 3.49 -21.58
CA GLN A 69 13.89 3.49 -22.10
C GLN A 69 13.83 3.89 -23.56
N VAL A 70 14.60 4.91 -23.90
CA VAL A 70 14.71 5.43 -25.26
C VAL A 70 16.12 5.11 -25.74
N THR A 71 16.24 4.33 -26.81
CA THR A 71 17.52 4.05 -27.47
C THR A 71 17.58 4.84 -28.76
N THR A 72 18.59 5.69 -28.92
CA THR A 72 18.71 6.59 -30.07
C THR A 72 20.18 6.75 -30.47
N PRO A 73 20.52 6.89 -31.77
CA PRO A 73 21.85 7.26 -32.19
C PRO A 73 22.24 8.65 -31.67
N ALA A 74 23.54 8.91 -31.50
CA ALA A 74 24.06 10.18 -30.97
C ALA A 74 23.56 11.43 -31.74
N SER A 75 23.30 11.30 -33.04
CA SER A 75 22.80 12.38 -33.90
C SER A 75 21.44 12.94 -33.46
N GLY A 76 20.52 12.09 -32.98
CA GLY A 76 19.16 12.49 -32.57
C GLY A 76 19.01 12.78 -31.08
N ALA A 77 20.01 12.42 -30.27
CA ALA A 77 19.90 12.41 -28.81
C ALA A 77 19.60 13.81 -28.21
N GLN A 78 20.19 14.87 -28.74
CA GLN A 78 19.98 16.24 -28.23
C GLN A 78 18.57 16.77 -28.50
N VAL A 79 18.03 16.48 -29.69
CA VAL A 79 16.67 16.89 -30.05
C VAL A 79 15.65 16.13 -29.20
N ILE A 80 15.87 14.84 -29.01
CA ILE A 80 14.99 13.98 -28.22
C ILE A 80 15.03 14.38 -26.74
N LYS A 81 16.21 14.67 -26.18
CA LYS A 81 16.33 15.24 -24.83
C LYS A 81 15.55 16.55 -24.68
N THR A 82 15.64 17.43 -25.67
CA THR A 82 14.92 18.71 -25.64
C THR A 82 13.40 18.48 -25.70
N GLY A 83 12.94 17.56 -26.55
CA GLY A 83 11.51 17.21 -26.62
C GLY A 83 10.99 16.52 -25.36
N LEU A 84 11.79 15.65 -24.75
CA LEU A 84 11.52 15.04 -23.44
C LEU A 84 11.34 16.13 -22.37
N LEU A 85 12.26 17.09 -22.30
CA LEU A 85 12.18 18.19 -21.34
C LEU A 85 10.95 19.09 -21.57
N LYS A 86 10.61 19.39 -22.83
CA LYS A 86 9.40 20.15 -23.20
C LYS A 86 8.12 19.47 -22.71
N GLU A 87 8.09 18.15 -22.75
CA GLU A 87 6.94 17.33 -22.36
C GLU A 87 6.93 17.01 -20.84
N GLY A 88 7.87 17.56 -20.08
CA GLY A 88 7.97 17.38 -18.62
C GLY A 88 8.52 16.02 -18.20
N ALA A 89 9.27 15.34 -19.08
CA ALA A 89 9.96 14.10 -18.76
C ALA A 89 11.20 14.37 -17.88
N GLU A 90 11.46 13.44 -16.97
CA GLU A 90 12.59 13.50 -16.06
C GLU A 90 13.60 12.39 -16.40
N ILE A 91 14.83 12.78 -16.74
CA ILE A 91 15.88 11.85 -17.17
C ILE A 91 16.56 11.27 -15.92
N VAL A 92 16.46 9.95 -15.75
CA VAL A 92 17.02 9.22 -14.60
C VAL A 92 18.46 8.81 -14.89
N GLU A 93 18.70 8.23 -16.07
CA GLU A 93 20.02 7.74 -16.47
C GLU A 93 20.26 7.94 -17.96
N GLN A 94 21.52 8.14 -18.33
CA GLN A 94 21.97 8.19 -19.71
C GLN A 94 23.27 7.38 -19.85
N THR A 95 23.28 6.41 -20.76
CA THR A 95 24.44 5.53 -21.00
C THR A 95 24.71 5.41 -22.51
N GLY A 96 25.98 5.29 -22.88
CA GLY A 96 26.42 5.03 -24.26
C GLY A 96 26.90 6.28 -25.02
N SER A 97 27.96 6.11 -25.81
CA SER A 97 28.61 7.15 -26.61
C SER A 97 28.09 7.20 -28.05
N ASP A 98 28.02 6.04 -28.71
CA ASP A 98 27.61 5.92 -30.12
C ASP A 98 26.09 5.72 -30.26
N THR A 99 25.56 4.78 -29.45
CA THR A 99 24.13 4.59 -29.22
C THR A 99 23.78 5.04 -27.81
N VAL A 100 22.92 6.06 -27.72
CA VAL A 100 22.54 6.68 -26.45
C VAL A 100 21.28 6.00 -25.94
N ARG A 101 21.38 5.40 -24.75
CA ARG A 101 20.27 4.85 -23.99
C ARG A 101 19.88 5.82 -22.89
N LEU A 102 18.65 6.29 -22.91
CA LEU A 102 18.06 7.23 -21.95
C LEU A 102 16.97 6.50 -21.16
N VAL A 103 17.07 6.50 -19.85
CA VAL A 103 16.02 6.04 -18.94
C VAL A 103 15.29 7.28 -18.43
N VAL A 104 13.99 7.36 -18.71
CA VAL A 104 13.19 8.57 -18.49
C VAL A 104 11.87 8.24 -17.80
N LEU A 105 11.45 9.09 -16.87
CA LEU A 105 10.13 9.07 -16.25
C LEU A 105 9.20 10.02 -16.99
N ILE A 106 8.12 9.50 -17.55
CA ILE A 106 7.17 10.28 -18.37
C ILE A 106 5.74 10.09 -17.91
N THR A 107 4.87 11.04 -18.25
CA THR A 107 3.42 10.85 -18.07
C THR A 107 2.89 9.93 -19.19
N PRO A 108 2.02 8.94 -18.88
CA PRO A 108 1.42 8.04 -19.89
C PRO A 108 0.72 8.74 -21.07
N GLY A 109 0.18 9.95 -20.90
CA GLY A 109 -0.45 10.69 -21.99
C GLY A 109 0.54 11.14 -23.07
N SER A 110 1.78 11.42 -22.66
CA SER A 110 2.86 11.95 -23.47
C SER A 110 3.61 10.88 -24.27
N TYR A 111 3.42 9.60 -23.94
CA TYR A 111 4.09 8.48 -24.60
C TYR A 111 3.95 8.52 -26.14
N ARG A 112 2.75 8.85 -26.63
CA ARG A 112 2.50 8.90 -28.09
C ARG A 112 3.31 10.01 -28.77
N ILE A 113 3.42 11.17 -28.14
CA ILE A 113 4.15 12.33 -28.67
C ILE A 113 5.65 12.00 -28.74
N ILE A 114 6.18 11.44 -27.65
CA ILE A 114 7.60 11.07 -27.55
C ILE A 114 7.93 9.95 -28.56
N ASN A 115 7.04 8.97 -28.75
CA ASN A 115 7.24 7.91 -29.73
C ASN A 115 7.33 8.46 -31.16
N SER A 116 6.44 9.38 -31.54
CA SER A 116 6.52 10.05 -32.84
C SER A 116 7.81 10.86 -32.99
N LEU A 117 8.20 11.60 -31.95
CA LEU A 117 9.44 12.39 -31.93
C LEU A 117 10.69 11.50 -32.15
N VAL A 118 10.76 10.37 -31.46
CA VAL A 118 11.88 9.42 -31.61
C VAL A 118 11.92 8.88 -33.03
N GLN A 119 10.80 8.44 -33.59
CA GLN A 119 10.75 7.88 -34.94
C GLN A 119 11.15 8.90 -36.02
N GLU A 120 10.67 10.14 -35.92
CA GLU A 120 10.97 11.23 -36.86
C GLU A 120 12.46 11.63 -36.83
N HIS A 121 13.04 11.81 -35.64
CA HIS A 121 14.42 12.29 -35.51
C HIS A 121 15.50 11.21 -35.56
N THR A 122 15.12 9.93 -35.62
CA THR A 122 16.07 8.82 -35.78
C THR A 122 15.89 8.06 -37.08
N ALA A 123 15.02 8.53 -37.99
CA ALA A 123 14.72 7.85 -39.25
C ALA A 123 14.42 6.34 -39.06
N GLY A 124 13.77 5.99 -37.94
CA GLY A 124 13.44 4.60 -37.58
C GLY A 124 14.53 3.79 -36.88
N GLN A 125 15.71 4.35 -36.61
CA GLN A 125 16.78 3.67 -35.86
C GLN A 125 16.61 3.73 -34.34
N GLY A 126 15.72 4.60 -33.84
CA GLY A 126 15.43 4.72 -32.43
C GLY A 126 14.35 3.74 -31.96
N SER A 127 14.54 3.17 -30.77
CA SER A 127 13.56 2.28 -30.14
C SER A 127 13.10 2.83 -28.79
N LEU A 128 11.86 2.51 -28.44
CA LEU A 128 11.19 2.94 -27.23
C LEU A 128 10.65 1.71 -26.51
N GLU A 129 11.21 1.42 -25.34
CA GLU A 129 10.85 0.27 -24.52
C GLU A 129 10.25 0.74 -23.19
N VAL A 130 9.16 0.11 -22.75
CA VAL A 130 8.58 0.40 -21.44
C VAL A 130 9.24 -0.51 -20.41
N ILE A 131 9.97 0.07 -19.46
CA ILE A 131 10.60 -0.69 -18.37
C ILE A 131 9.57 -0.95 -17.27
N ASP A 132 8.89 0.10 -16.85
CA ASP A 132 7.93 0.03 -15.76
C ASP A 132 6.73 0.95 -16.02
N LEU A 133 5.55 0.41 -15.79
CA LEU A 133 4.27 1.09 -16.00
C LEU A 133 3.91 2.02 -14.84
N LYS A 134 4.48 1.79 -13.65
CA LYS A 134 4.10 2.48 -12.41
C LYS A 134 5.32 2.82 -11.56
N SER A 135 5.96 3.94 -11.83
CA SER A 135 7.04 4.44 -10.96
C SER A 135 6.44 5.14 -9.74
N HIS A 136 6.10 4.40 -8.69
CA HIS A 136 5.82 4.96 -7.38
C HIS A 136 6.83 4.43 -6.36
N GLN A 137 7.13 5.20 -5.32
CA GLN A 137 8.01 4.71 -4.27
C GLN A 137 7.25 3.63 -3.49
N GLU A 138 7.63 2.36 -3.69
CA GLU A 138 7.12 1.21 -2.93
C GLU A 138 7.60 1.31 -1.47
N GLY A 139 6.91 2.16 -0.70
CA GLY A 139 6.89 2.02 0.75
C GLY A 139 5.77 1.07 1.11
N GLU A 140 6.12 -0.13 1.58
CA GLU A 140 5.24 -1.10 2.22
C GLU A 140 4.23 -0.39 3.13
N HIS A 141 2.96 -0.37 2.72
CA HIS A 141 1.76 -0.22 3.56
C HIS A 141 1.86 0.63 4.85
N THR A 142 2.57 1.76 4.86
CA THR A 142 2.73 2.64 6.06
C THR A 142 1.49 3.52 6.29
N ILE A 143 0.35 3.13 5.71
CA ILE A 143 -0.93 3.81 5.85
C ILE A 143 -1.74 3.25 7.03
N ASP A 144 -1.46 2.02 7.49
CA ASP A 144 -2.05 1.50 8.73
C ASP A 144 -1.60 2.33 9.95
N ASP A 145 -0.36 2.81 9.96
CA ASP A 145 0.19 3.69 11.01
C ASP A 145 -0.38 5.12 10.95
N GLU A 146 -0.50 5.73 9.77
CA GLU A 146 -1.10 7.08 9.65
C GLU A 146 -2.61 7.09 9.92
N ILE A 147 -3.33 6.00 9.59
CA ILE A 147 -4.75 5.85 9.91
C ILE A 147 -4.95 5.66 11.42
N SER A 148 -4.07 4.90 12.09
CA SER A 148 -4.09 4.74 13.55
C SER A 148 -3.86 6.08 14.26
N GLN A 149 -2.82 6.82 13.88
CA GLN A 149 -2.50 8.13 14.48
C GLN A 149 -3.59 9.18 14.25
N LYS A 150 -4.30 9.13 13.11
CA LYS A 150 -5.41 10.05 12.83
C LYS A 150 -6.72 9.66 13.53
N THR A 151 -6.88 8.38 13.85
CA THR A 151 -7.99 7.87 14.67
C THR A 151 -7.80 8.26 16.13
N GLU A 152 -6.56 8.27 16.63
CA GLU A 152 -6.19 8.77 17.96
C GLU A 152 -6.41 10.28 18.11
N ARG A 153 -6.14 11.07 17.06
CA ARG A 153 -6.35 12.54 17.07
C ARG A 153 -7.82 12.99 17.03
N LEU A 154 -8.75 12.12 16.65
CA LEU A 154 -10.19 12.43 16.58
C LEU A 154 -10.97 12.03 17.85
N GLY A 155 -10.27 11.58 18.92
CA GLY A 155 -10.80 11.59 20.28
C GLY A 155 -12.05 10.72 20.52
N LEU A 156 -12.11 9.53 19.92
CA LEU A 156 -13.23 8.59 20.11
C LEU A 156 -12.80 7.27 20.78
N THR A 157 -12.04 7.35 21.88
CA THR A 157 -11.95 6.24 22.84
C THR A 157 -11.94 6.79 24.25
N SER A 158 -13.07 6.67 24.94
CA SER A 158 -13.13 6.72 26.40
C SER A 158 -12.37 5.51 26.92
N THR A 159 -11.24 5.69 27.59
CA THR A 159 -10.69 4.68 28.50
C THR A 159 -10.27 5.38 29.79
N PRO A 160 -10.66 4.89 30.97
CA PRO A 160 -10.20 5.42 32.24
C PRO A 160 -8.74 5.02 32.48
N ALA A 161 -8.00 5.94 33.10
CA ALA A 161 -6.60 5.79 33.47
C ALA A 161 -6.35 4.64 34.45
N PRO A 162 -5.19 3.98 34.37
CA PRO A 162 -4.53 3.42 35.54
C PRO A 162 -3.33 4.27 35.96
N ALA A 163 -3.20 4.43 37.28
CA ALA A 163 -2.16 5.16 37.98
C ALA A 163 -0.76 4.50 37.85
N PRO A 164 0.34 5.23 38.15
CA PRO A 164 1.70 4.75 37.96
C PRO A 164 2.26 4.09 39.22
N ALA A 165 3.06 3.03 39.05
CA ALA A 165 4.01 2.54 40.04
C ALA A 165 5.29 2.11 39.29
N THR A 166 6.29 3.00 39.23
CA THR A 166 7.55 3.01 40.00
C THR A 166 8.55 1.89 39.69
N SER A 167 9.64 2.33 39.04
CA SER A 167 10.88 1.60 38.75
C SER A 167 11.65 1.18 40.01
N THR A 168 12.39 0.08 39.90
CA THR A 168 13.69 -0.12 40.56
C THR A 168 14.61 -0.97 39.67
N ALA A 169 15.92 -0.80 39.84
CA ALA A 169 16.97 -1.00 38.85
C ALA A 169 17.97 -2.13 39.20
N VAL A 170 18.48 -2.82 38.15
CA VAL A 170 19.84 -3.40 37.85
C VAL A 170 20.61 -4.25 38.91
N PRO A 171 21.74 -4.96 38.62
CA PRO A 171 22.40 -5.35 37.34
C PRO A 171 22.89 -6.84 37.24
N ALA A 172 23.49 -7.19 36.08
CA ALA A 172 24.81 -7.87 35.91
C ALA A 172 24.88 -9.20 35.10
N ALA A 173 25.67 -9.15 34.01
CA ALA A 173 26.48 -10.19 33.30
C ALA A 173 25.79 -11.51 32.83
N SER A 174 26.06 -12.11 31.66
CA SER A 174 27.27 -12.21 30.84
C SER A 174 26.92 -12.70 29.41
N ALA A 175 27.91 -12.72 28.52
CA ALA A 175 27.86 -12.87 27.06
C ALA A 175 27.37 -14.23 26.49
N ALA A 176 26.74 -14.19 25.29
CA ALA A 176 27.07 -15.00 24.10
C ALA A 176 26.04 -14.79 22.97
N SER A 177 26.52 -14.86 21.73
CA SER A 177 25.89 -14.52 20.46
C SER A 177 24.57 -15.25 20.10
N GLY A 178 23.68 -14.54 19.41
CA GLY A 178 22.52 -15.09 18.68
C GLY A 178 21.39 -14.06 18.52
N GLU A 179 21.08 -13.65 17.30
CA GLU A 179 19.96 -12.74 16.95
C GLU A 179 18.64 -13.11 17.66
N PRO A 180 17.91 -12.15 18.27
CA PRO A 180 16.56 -12.42 18.75
C PRO A 180 15.60 -12.23 17.58
N LYS A 181 15.13 -13.35 17.02
CA LYS A 181 13.94 -13.36 16.16
C LYS A 181 12.78 -12.78 16.98
N LYS A 182 12.33 -11.59 16.60
CA LYS A 182 11.12 -10.95 17.15
C LYS A 182 9.90 -11.79 16.78
N THR A 183 9.52 -12.70 17.64
CA THR A 183 8.27 -13.45 17.60
C THR A 183 7.21 -12.64 18.33
N ARG A 184 6.08 -12.43 17.65
CA ARG A 184 4.99 -11.55 18.12
C ARG A 184 3.90 -12.43 18.73
N PRO A 185 3.42 -12.17 19.96
CA PRO A 185 2.27 -12.88 20.52
C PRO A 185 1.00 -12.55 19.74
N CYS A 186 0.03 -13.47 19.74
CA CYS A 186 -1.25 -13.25 19.07
C CYS A 186 -2.01 -12.10 19.74
N SER A 187 -2.40 -11.09 18.97
CA SER A 187 -3.07 -9.88 19.48
C SER A 187 -4.46 -10.11 20.07
N THR A 188 -5.07 -11.28 19.83
CA THR A 188 -6.40 -11.63 20.35
C THR A 188 -6.32 -12.61 21.52
N CYS A 189 -5.30 -13.47 21.56
CA CYS A 189 -5.23 -14.57 22.52
C CYS A 189 -4.11 -14.38 23.56
N GLY A 190 -3.16 -13.47 23.33
CA GLY A 190 -2.12 -13.12 24.31
C GLY A 190 -1.07 -14.20 24.61
N GLY A 191 -1.14 -15.37 23.95
CA GLY A 191 -0.20 -16.47 24.19
C GLY A 191 1.26 -16.15 23.79
N ASP A 192 2.21 -16.72 24.54
CA ASP A 192 3.64 -16.63 24.25
C ASP A 192 4.02 -17.68 23.20
N PHE A 193 4.14 -17.23 21.94
CA PHE A 193 4.61 -18.06 20.83
C PHE A 193 6.07 -17.74 20.48
N SER A 194 6.81 -17.25 21.47
CA SER A 194 8.05 -16.54 21.26
C SER A 194 9.18 -17.44 20.78
N ALA A 195 9.09 -18.74 21.05
CA ALA A 195 10.14 -19.71 20.73
C ALA A 195 10.00 -20.36 19.33
N ASP A 196 8.80 -20.39 18.72
CA ASP A 196 8.56 -21.30 17.59
C ASP A 196 7.51 -20.78 16.58
N MET A 197 7.99 -20.36 15.40
CA MET A 197 7.14 -19.78 14.36
C MET A 197 6.17 -20.80 13.73
N SER A 198 6.47 -22.10 13.85
CA SER A 198 5.56 -23.18 13.45
C SER A 198 4.34 -23.25 14.37
N LYS A 199 4.55 -23.14 15.68
CA LYS A 199 3.46 -23.09 16.68
C LYS A 199 2.60 -21.84 16.52
N TYR A 200 3.20 -20.71 16.13
CA TYR A 200 2.45 -19.49 15.83
C TYR A 200 1.47 -19.68 14.66
N ARG A 201 1.87 -20.38 13.58
CA ARG A 201 0.98 -20.69 12.45
C ARG A 201 -0.09 -21.73 12.80
N GLU A 202 0.22 -22.64 13.72
CA GLU A 202 -0.71 -23.64 14.22
C GLU A 202 -1.77 -23.02 15.13
N HIS A 203 -1.39 -22.04 15.96
CA HIS A 203 -2.31 -21.30 16.81
C HIS A 203 -3.48 -20.68 16.03
N PHE A 204 -3.25 -20.08 14.86
CA PHE A 204 -4.35 -19.52 14.05
C PHE A 204 -5.35 -20.57 13.54
N ARG A 205 -4.98 -21.85 13.54
CA ARG A 205 -5.87 -22.97 13.20
C ARG A 205 -6.47 -23.64 14.43
N SER A 206 -6.01 -23.30 15.64
CA SER A 206 -6.50 -23.89 16.88
C SER A 206 -7.93 -23.45 17.21
N GLU A 207 -8.67 -24.34 17.86
CA GLU A 207 -10.03 -24.08 18.34
C GLU A 207 -10.06 -22.96 19.38
N TRP A 208 -9.00 -22.85 20.20
CA TRP A 208 -8.84 -21.74 21.16
C TRP A 208 -8.83 -20.36 20.48
N HIS A 209 -8.14 -20.23 19.34
CA HIS A 209 -8.11 -18.97 18.58
C HIS A 209 -9.49 -18.61 18.02
N ARG A 210 -10.19 -19.59 17.44
CA ARG A 210 -11.55 -19.41 16.88
C ARG A 210 -12.54 -19.04 17.99
N TYR A 211 -12.42 -19.68 19.15
CA TYR A 211 -13.28 -19.46 20.30
C TYR A 211 -13.11 -18.06 20.88
N ASN A 212 -11.87 -17.62 21.10
CA ASN A 212 -11.56 -16.26 21.57
C ASN A 212 -11.96 -15.18 20.55
N LEU A 213 -11.78 -15.44 19.24
CA LEU A 213 -12.25 -14.52 18.20
C LEU A 213 -13.78 -14.36 18.24
N LYS A 214 -14.51 -15.46 18.49
CA LYS A 214 -15.98 -15.44 18.60
C LYS A 214 -16.47 -14.77 19.89
N ARG A 215 -15.79 -14.99 21.03
CA ARG A 215 -16.06 -14.24 22.28
C ARG A 215 -15.86 -12.75 22.10
N LYS A 216 -14.78 -12.34 21.43
CA LYS A 216 -14.54 -10.93 21.10
C LYS A 216 -15.64 -10.34 20.21
N SER A 217 -16.14 -11.09 19.22
CA SER A 217 -17.30 -10.68 18.39
C SER A 217 -18.59 -10.53 19.21
N LYS A 218 -18.78 -11.34 20.26
CA LYS A 218 -19.91 -11.27 21.20
C LYS A 218 -19.66 -10.30 22.38
N LYS A 219 -18.58 -9.50 22.34
CA LYS A 219 -18.15 -8.57 23.41
C LYS A 219 -17.89 -9.24 24.77
N GLN A 220 -17.54 -10.52 24.78
CA GLN A 220 -17.12 -11.25 25.97
C GLN A 220 -15.59 -11.20 26.14
N PRO A 221 -15.09 -11.21 27.39
CA PRO A 221 -13.65 -11.25 27.65
C PRO A 221 -13.05 -12.54 27.08
N VAL A 222 -11.84 -12.41 26.54
CA VAL A 222 -11.03 -13.54 26.08
C VAL A 222 -10.57 -14.37 27.28
N ILE A 223 -10.38 -15.66 27.08
CA ILE A 223 -9.90 -16.59 28.11
C ILE A 223 -8.50 -17.08 27.77
N SER A 224 -7.74 -17.45 28.80
CA SER A 224 -6.40 -18.02 28.66
C SER A 224 -6.46 -19.41 28.00
N GLU A 225 -5.30 -19.96 27.62
CA GLU A 225 -5.22 -21.32 27.08
C GLU A 225 -5.53 -22.38 28.15
N GLU A 226 -5.14 -22.11 29.41
CA GLU A 226 -5.37 -23.00 30.54
C GLU A 226 -6.87 -23.10 30.84
N ASP A 227 -7.56 -21.96 30.93
CA ASP A 227 -9.02 -21.92 31.13
C ASP A 227 -9.79 -22.58 29.98
N PHE A 228 -9.27 -22.51 28.74
CA PHE A 228 -9.92 -23.13 27.58
C PHE A 228 -9.83 -24.64 27.61
N ASN A 229 -8.71 -25.19 28.08
CA ASN A 229 -8.52 -26.64 28.20
C ASN A 229 -9.41 -27.27 29.28
N GLU A 230 -9.90 -26.47 30.22
CA GLU A 230 -10.85 -26.90 31.25
C GLU A 230 -12.32 -26.88 30.77
N LEU A 231 -12.60 -26.37 29.58
CA LEU A 231 -13.95 -26.34 29.03
C LEU A 231 -14.32 -27.68 28.37
N ASP A 232 -15.57 -28.07 28.58
CA ASP A 232 -16.16 -29.22 27.88
C ASP A 232 -16.19 -28.98 26.37
N THR A 233 -15.65 -29.96 25.63
CA THR A 233 -15.52 -29.88 24.17
C THR A 233 -16.86 -29.72 23.44
N GLU A 234 -17.94 -30.28 23.99
CA GLU A 234 -19.30 -30.18 23.44
C GLU A 234 -19.84 -28.74 23.54
N ASP A 235 -19.57 -28.05 24.65
CA ASP A 235 -19.97 -26.64 24.86
C ASP A 235 -19.15 -25.68 23.99
N VAL A 236 -17.86 -25.97 23.80
CA VAL A 236 -16.98 -25.21 22.89
C VAL A 236 -17.50 -25.32 21.45
N GLU A 237 -17.82 -26.53 20.99
CA GLU A 237 -18.34 -26.77 19.64
C GLU A 237 -19.72 -26.11 19.43
N ALA A 238 -20.62 -26.23 20.41
CA ALA A 238 -21.92 -25.57 20.40
C ALA A 238 -21.78 -24.04 20.34
N PHE A 239 -20.84 -23.47 21.11
CA PHE A 239 -20.55 -22.04 21.09
C PHE A 239 -19.97 -21.59 19.75
N LEU A 240 -19.07 -22.37 19.14
CA LEU A 240 -18.50 -22.12 17.81
C LEU A 240 -19.50 -22.32 16.67
N SER A 241 -20.53 -23.15 16.85
CA SER A 241 -21.58 -23.42 15.85
C SER A 241 -22.80 -22.50 15.95
N SER A 242 -23.02 -21.82 17.07
CA SER A 242 -24.04 -20.76 17.25
C SER A 242 -23.82 -19.62 16.24
N MET A 243 -24.46 -19.68 15.08
CA MET A 243 -24.23 -18.78 13.93
C MET A 243 -24.60 -17.31 14.24
N SER A 244 -23.70 -16.43 13.77
CA SER A 244 -23.79 -14.99 13.45
C SER A 244 -24.81 -14.10 14.15
#